data_AF-A0A929VPU1-F1
#
_entry.id   AF-A0A929VPU1-F1
#
_cell.length_a   1.000
_cell.length_b   1.000
_cell.length_c   1.000
_cell.angle_alpha   90.00
_cell.angle_beta   90.00
_cell.angle_gamma   90.00
#
_symmetry.space_group_name_H-M   'P 1'
#
loop_
_entity.id
_entity.type
_entity.pdbx_description
1 polymer ?
#
loop_
_entity_poly.entity_id
_entity_poly.type
_entity_poly.pdbx_seq_one_letter_code
_entity_poly.pdbx_strand_id
1 'polypeptide(L)'
;MTTIPTLPDRRLSPVERKEIIGALLQIGATHYPLQLLSWMQSPVTKIAENAALLCTHLPQTALADFIPLTEQLLKRSLSPLTAPQRRLLFTFLLRLFEYQPPTLLTPLHLQLYDNCLQRIAAPDSSCIPALCMKIAAVLTYPLPEIREELITTLEFLDDQYLTPAQRSAKRNVMAQLNKAHKRQK
;
A
#
# COMPACT_ATOMS: atom_id res chain seq x y z
N MET A 1 -15.49 22.39 -19.68
CA MET A 1 -14.19 22.55 -19.00
C MET A 1 -14.32 21.88 -17.64
N THR A 2 -13.74 20.70 -17.46
CA THR A 2 -13.71 20.02 -16.16
C THR A 2 -12.74 20.76 -15.25
N THR A 3 -13.24 21.35 -14.17
CA THR A 3 -12.41 22.04 -13.18
C THR A 3 -11.65 21.00 -12.36
N ILE A 4 -10.32 21.17 -12.26
CA ILE A 4 -9.50 20.33 -11.38
C ILE A 4 -9.88 20.68 -9.94
N PRO A 5 -10.34 19.72 -9.12
CA PRO A 5 -10.70 20.01 -7.74
C PRO A 5 -9.47 20.44 -6.96
N THR A 6 -9.59 21.45 -6.10
CA THR A 6 -8.52 21.81 -5.18
C THR A 6 -8.60 20.91 -3.94
N LEU A 7 -7.45 20.43 -3.46
CA LEU A 7 -7.40 19.59 -2.27
C LEU A 7 -7.15 20.47 -1.03
N PRO A 8 -8.05 20.50 -0.04
CA PRO A 8 -7.92 21.41 1.09
C PRO A 8 -6.82 20.98 2.07
N ASP A 9 -6.19 21.97 2.73
CA ASP A 9 -5.26 21.80 3.85
C ASP A 9 -6.00 21.59 5.19
N ARG A 10 -7.00 20.72 5.18
CA ARG A 10 -7.71 20.25 6.38
C ARG A 10 -8.22 18.84 6.17
N ARG A 11 -8.63 18.18 7.25
CA ARG A 11 -9.21 16.83 7.15
C ARG A 11 -10.46 16.85 6.26
N LEU A 12 -10.54 15.90 5.33
CA LEU A 12 -11.74 15.68 4.52
C LEU A 12 -12.80 14.92 5.31
N SER A 13 -14.04 15.38 5.19
CA SER A 13 -15.23 14.64 5.62
C SER A 13 -15.53 13.47 4.66
N PRO A 14 -16.35 12.49 5.08
CA PRO A 14 -16.80 11.41 4.19
C PRO A 14 -17.52 11.90 2.93
N VAL A 15 -18.24 13.02 3.02
CA VAL A 15 -18.97 13.62 1.89
C VAL A 15 -17.98 14.22 0.89
N GLU A 16 -17.09 15.08 1.37
CA GLU A 16 -16.06 15.72 0.52
C GLU A 16 -15.18 14.69 -0.19
N ARG A 17 -14.84 13.58 0.47
CA ARG A 17 -14.07 12.51 -0.18
C ARG A 17 -14.80 11.92 -1.38
N LYS A 18 -16.11 11.67 -1.27
CA LYS A 18 -16.91 11.12 -2.36
C LYS A 18 -17.04 12.13 -3.50
N GLU A 19 -17.27 13.39 -3.18
CA GLU A 19 -17.38 14.47 -4.15
C GLU A 19 -16.07 14.68 -4.92
N ILE A 20 -14.94 14.73 -4.21
CA ILE A 20 -13.62 14.89 -4.84
C ILE A 20 -13.26 13.67 -5.68
N ILE A 21 -13.52 12.45 -5.21
CA ILE A 21 -13.31 11.23 -6.03
C ILE A 21 -14.18 11.28 -7.28
N GLY A 22 -15.47 11.63 -7.16
CA GLY A 22 -16.37 11.78 -8.29
C GLY A 22 -15.82 12.80 -9.29
N ALA A 23 -15.41 13.97 -8.83
CA ALA A 23 -14.81 15.01 -9.66
C ALA A 23 -13.52 14.54 -10.35
N LEU A 24 -12.61 13.87 -9.64
CA LEU A 24 -11.36 13.34 -10.18
C LEU A 24 -11.61 12.33 -11.30
N LEU A 25 -12.55 11.40 -11.11
CA LEU A 25 -12.88 10.39 -12.13
C LEU A 25 -13.44 11.03 -13.41
N GLN A 26 -14.12 12.17 -13.32
CA GLN A 26 -14.59 12.92 -14.50
C GLN A 26 -13.46 13.61 -15.29
N ILE A 27 -12.28 13.83 -14.69
CA ILE A 27 -11.10 14.37 -15.40
C ILE A 27 -10.49 13.30 -16.33
N GLY A 28 -10.75 12.03 -16.05
CA GLY A 28 -10.33 10.89 -16.86
C GLY A 28 -8.97 10.30 -16.47
N ALA A 29 -8.80 9.02 -16.82
CA ALA A 29 -7.69 8.15 -16.43
C ALA A 29 -6.29 8.70 -16.79
N THR A 30 -6.19 9.56 -17.79
CA THR A 30 -4.92 10.16 -18.19
C THR A 30 -4.42 11.23 -17.21
N HIS A 31 -5.31 11.87 -16.45
CA HIS A 31 -4.98 13.08 -15.70
C HIS A 31 -5.08 12.90 -14.17
N TYR A 32 -6.17 12.32 -13.69
CA TYR A 32 -6.42 12.27 -12.24
C TYR A 32 -5.39 11.45 -11.45
N PRO A 33 -4.82 10.33 -11.97
CA PRO A 33 -3.80 9.58 -11.25
C PRO A 33 -2.51 10.40 -11.06
N LEU A 34 -2.12 11.17 -12.10
CA LEU A 34 -0.98 12.08 -12.05
C LEU A 34 -1.23 13.23 -11.06
N GLN A 35 -2.45 13.75 -11.03
CA GLN A 35 -2.85 14.78 -10.06
C GLN A 35 -2.74 14.27 -8.61
N LEU A 36 -3.23 13.06 -8.34
CA LEU A 36 -3.13 12.45 -7.01
C LEU A 36 -1.68 12.19 -6.60
N LEU A 37 -0.83 11.75 -7.55
CA LEU A 37 0.62 11.60 -7.30
C LEU A 37 1.29 12.92 -6.97
N SER A 38 0.98 13.98 -7.72
CA SER A 38 1.48 15.32 -7.45
C SER A 38 1.08 15.78 -6.04
N TRP A 39 -0.18 15.62 -5.65
CA TRP A 39 -0.62 15.99 -4.30
C TRP A 39 -0.01 15.14 -3.20
N MET A 40 0.24 13.84 -3.43
CA MET A 40 0.96 12.98 -2.46
C MET A 40 2.41 13.44 -2.21
N GLN A 41 2.97 14.25 -3.10
CA GLN A 41 4.29 14.87 -2.98
C GLN A 41 4.23 16.32 -2.48
N SER A 42 3.04 16.83 -2.15
CA SER A 42 2.86 18.19 -1.64
C SER A 42 3.71 18.43 -0.38
N PRO A 43 4.36 19.61 -0.26
CA PRO A 43 5.03 20.01 0.98
C PRO A 43 4.03 20.24 2.12
N VAL A 44 2.75 20.44 1.80
CA VAL A 44 1.68 20.60 2.78
C VAL A 44 1.22 19.22 3.24
N THR A 45 1.56 18.89 4.49
CA THR A 45 1.35 17.54 5.05
C THR A 45 -0.09 17.05 4.90
N LYS A 46 -1.09 17.91 5.14
CA LYS A 46 -2.50 17.51 5.05
C LYS A 46 -2.94 17.24 3.62
N ILE A 47 -2.45 18.01 2.64
CA ILE A 47 -2.72 17.77 1.22
C ILE A 47 -2.18 16.40 0.82
N ALA A 48 -0.93 16.09 1.20
CA ALA A 48 -0.33 14.78 0.91
C ALA A 48 -1.08 13.62 1.58
N GLU A 49 -1.50 13.78 2.84
CA GLU A 49 -2.32 12.79 3.56
C GLU A 49 -3.70 12.61 2.91
N ASN A 50 -4.38 13.71 2.55
CA ASN A 50 -5.67 13.66 1.90
C ASN A 50 -5.59 12.97 0.54
N ALA A 51 -4.54 13.22 -0.24
CA ALA A 51 -4.35 12.58 -1.54
C ALA A 51 -4.22 11.07 -1.39
N ALA A 52 -3.34 10.61 -0.47
CA ALA A 52 -3.21 9.20 -0.16
C ALA A 52 -4.53 8.60 0.37
N LEU A 53 -5.29 9.36 1.17
CA LEU A 53 -6.59 8.93 1.68
C LEU A 53 -7.61 8.74 0.54
N LEU A 54 -7.66 9.65 -0.43
CA LEU A 54 -8.54 9.51 -1.60
C LEU A 54 -8.19 8.25 -2.39
N CYS A 55 -6.90 7.97 -2.61
CA CYS A 55 -6.45 6.74 -3.29
C CYS A 55 -7.00 5.48 -2.60
N THR A 56 -6.99 5.43 -1.26
CA THR A 56 -7.55 4.26 -0.53
C THR A 56 -9.05 4.08 -0.70
N HIS A 57 -9.79 5.10 -1.16
CA HIS A 57 -11.26 5.07 -1.35
C HIS A 57 -11.69 5.02 -2.82
N LEU A 58 -10.74 5.02 -3.77
CA LEU A 58 -11.06 4.85 -5.19
C LEU A 58 -11.77 3.52 -5.45
N PRO A 59 -12.73 3.47 -6.40
CA PRO A 59 -13.37 2.22 -6.80
C PRO A 59 -12.34 1.26 -7.39
N GLN A 60 -12.63 -0.05 -7.37
CA GLN A 60 -11.70 -1.06 -7.90
C GLN A 60 -11.38 -0.86 -9.39
N THR A 61 -12.36 -0.41 -10.18
CA THR A 61 -12.19 -0.09 -11.61
C THR A 61 -11.14 0.99 -11.87
N ALA A 62 -10.93 1.90 -10.90
CA ALA A 62 -9.94 2.98 -10.98
C ALA A 62 -8.51 2.53 -10.65
N LEU A 63 -8.29 1.29 -10.19
CA LEU A 63 -6.95 0.79 -9.86
C LEU A 63 -6.11 0.55 -11.12
N ALA A 64 -6.74 0.16 -12.25
CA ALA A 64 -6.07 -0.03 -13.52
C ALA A 64 -5.30 1.22 -13.97
N ASP A 65 -5.85 2.40 -13.71
CA ASP A 65 -5.28 3.69 -14.09
C ASP A 65 -3.96 4.00 -13.36
N PHE A 66 -3.65 3.30 -12.27
CA PHE A 66 -2.40 3.46 -11.50
C PHE A 66 -1.34 2.43 -11.84
N ILE A 67 -1.65 1.40 -12.61
CA ILE A 67 -0.68 0.37 -13.00
C ILE A 67 0.55 0.98 -13.69
N PRO A 68 0.41 1.91 -14.66
CA PRO A 68 1.56 2.57 -15.28
C PRO A 68 2.40 3.42 -14.32
N LEU A 69 1.86 3.73 -13.13
CA LEU A 69 2.45 4.63 -12.14
C LEU A 69 3.01 3.89 -10.91
N THR A 70 2.98 2.56 -10.93
CA THR A 70 3.47 1.70 -9.84
C THR A 70 4.89 2.06 -9.41
N GLU A 71 5.79 2.33 -10.36
CA GLU A 71 7.17 2.71 -10.04
C GLU A 71 7.26 4.02 -9.24
N GLN A 72 6.43 5.02 -9.59
CA GLN A 72 6.39 6.30 -8.86
C GLN A 72 5.82 6.13 -7.45
N LEU A 73 4.80 5.28 -7.30
CA LEU A 73 4.23 4.93 -6.00
C LEU A 73 5.25 4.19 -5.12
N LEU A 74 6.02 3.27 -5.70
CA LEU A 74 7.11 2.58 -5.01
C LEU A 74 8.20 3.56 -4.55
N LYS A 75 8.68 4.43 -5.45
CA LYS A 75 9.65 5.50 -5.10
C LYS A 75 9.13 6.36 -3.95
N ARG A 76 7.84 6.75 -3.99
CA ARG A 76 7.22 7.51 -2.91
C ARG A 76 7.16 6.73 -1.60
N SER A 77 6.92 5.42 -1.65
CA SER A 77 6.84 4.55 -0.46
C SER A 77 8.18 4.41 0.27
N LEU A 78 9.28 4.55 -0.47
CA LEU A 78 10.65 4.48 0.05
C LEU A 78 11.20 5.85 0.49
N SER A 79 10.45 6.92 0.23
CA SER A 79 10.80 8.28 0.67
C SER A 79 10.36 8.53 2.13
N PRO A 80 10.83 9.63 2.77
CA PRO A 80 10.32 10.04 4.07
C PRO A 80 8.79 10.25 4.06
N LEU A 81 8.11 9.63 5.04
CA LEU A 81 6.66 9.66 5.21
C LEU A 81 6.31 9.77 6.70
N THR A 82 5.29 10.55 7.03
CA THR A 82 4.66 10.49 8.35
C THR A 82 3.96 9.13 8.54
N ALA A 83 3.66 8.74 9.78
CA ALA A 83 2.95 7.49 10.04
C ALA A 83 1.57 7.42 9.33
N PRO A 84 0.74 8.48 9.32
CA PRO A 84 -0.50 8.49 8.54
C PRO A 84 -0.28 8.31 7.03
N GLN A 85 0.67 9.04 6.44
CA GLN A 85 0.99 8.93 5.02
C GLN A 85 1.45 7.51 4.65
N ARG A 86 2.36 6.93 5.44
CA ARG A 86 2.84 5.56 5.23
C ARG A 86 1.69 4.56 5.27
N ARG A 87 0.84 4.64 6.29
CA ARG A 87 -0.33 3.75 6.42
C ARG A 87 -1.23 3.84 5.20
N LEU A 88 -1.56 5.05 4.74
CA LEU A 88 -2.47 5.27 3.61
C LEU A 88 -1.84 4.81 2.29
N LEU A 89 -0.58 5.15 2.05
CA LEU A 89 0.14 4.72 0.84
C LEU A 89 0.31 3.21 0.79
N PHE A 90 0.68 2.56 1.92
CA PHE A 90 0.81 1.11 1.98
C PHE A 90 -0.54 0.41 1.80
N THR A 91 -1.61 0.99 2.35
CA THR A 91 -2.98 0.49 2.09
C THR A 91 -3.31 0.56 0.60
N PHE A 92 -2.95 1.65 -0.08
CA PHE A 92 -3.20 1.80 -1.51
C PHE A 92 -2.34 0.85 -2.36
N LEU A 93 -1.03 0.74 -2.06
CA LEU A 93 -0.13 -0.21 -2.72
C LEU A 93 -0.60 -1.65 -2.56
N LEU A 94 -1.04 -2.04 -1.37
CA LEU A 94 -1.59 -3.37 -1.14
C LEU A 94 -2.80 -3.62 -2.04
N ARG A 95 -3.75 -2.67 -2.12
CA ARG A 95 -4.90 -2.78 -3.05
C ARG A 95 -4.45 -2.91 -4.50
N LEU A 96 -3.42 -2.17 -4.90
CA LEU A 96 -2.89 -2.22 -6.27
C LEU A 96 -2.27 -3.58 -6.59
N PHE A 97 -1.46 -4.13 -5.68
CA PHE A 97 -0.85 -5.45 -5.85
C PHE A 97 -1.86 -6.58 -5.74
N GLU A 98 -2.90 -6.46 -4.94
CA GLU A 98 -4.00 -7.44 -4.90
C GLU A 98 -4.84 -7.40 -6.17
N TYR A 99 -5.03 -6.21 -6.77
CA TYR A 99 -5.73 -6.04 -8.04
C TYR A 99 -4.93 -6.61 -9.22
N GLN A 100 -3.64 -6.28 -9.28
CA GLN A 100 -2.72 -6.78 -10.30
C GLN A 100 -1.39 -7.15 -9.61
N PRO A 101 -1.21 -8.40 -9.20
CA PRO A 101 0.06 -8.86 -8.64
C PRO A 101 1.20 -8.59 -9.62
N PRO A 102 2.36 -8.11 -9.14
CA PRO A 102 3.51 -7.94 -10.03
C PRO A 102 3.86 -9.30 -10.64
N THR A 103 4.18 -9.35 -11.93
CA THR A 103 4.66 -10.58 -12.57
C THR A 103 6.19 -10.72 -12.51
N LEU A 104 6.87 -9.60 -12.24
CA LEU A 104 8.31 -9.51 -12.05
C LEU A 104 8.60 -8.46 -10.97
N LEU A 105 9.57 -8.74 -10.12
CA LEU A 105 10.03 -7.80 -9.10
C LEU A 105 11.14 -6.92 -9.67
N THR A 106 10.94 -5.61 -9.60
CA THR A 106 12.00 -4.62 -9.86
C THR A 106 12.83 -4.38 -8.59
N PRO A 107 14.00 -3.72 -8.68
CA PRO A 107 14.79 -3.36 -7.49
C PRO A 107 13.99 -2.58 -6.43
N LEU A 108 13.03 -1.75 -6.84
CA LEU A 108 12.17 -1.00 -5.91
C LEU A 108 11.18 -1.91 -5.17
N HIS A 109 10.71 -2.99 -5.80
CA HIS A 109 9.87 -3.99 -5.11
C HIS A 109 10.68 -4.72 -4.03
N LEU A 110 11.92 -5.10 -4.34
CA LEU A 110 12.81 -5.75 -3.38
C LEU A 110 13.17 -4.82 -2.22
N GLN A 111 13.47 -3.54 -2.50
CA GLN A 111 13.69 -2.54 -1.44
C GLN A 111 12.45 -2.33 -0.55
N LEU A 112 11.24 -2.32 -1.13
CA LEU A 112 10.01 -2.25 -0.35
C LEU A 112 9.82 -3.52 0.50
N TYR A 113 10.15 -4.68 -0.06
CA TYR A 113 10.09 -5.97 0.64
C TYR A 113 11.02 -5.97 1.86
N ASP A 114 12.29 -5.59 1.71
CA ASP A 114 13.25 -5.49 2.82
C ASP A 114 12.77 -4.50 3.88
N ASN A 115 12.24 -3.34 3.45
CA ASN A 115 11.66 -2.35 4.36
C ASN A 115 10.46 -2.89 5.15
N CYS A 116 9.66 -3.75 4.51
CA CYS A 116 8.56 -4.45 5.15
C CYS A 116 9.07 -5.43 6.20
N LEU A 117 10.06 -6.28 5.88
CA LEU A 117 10.64 -7.23 6.84
C LEU A 117 11.23 -6.52 8.07
N GLN A 118 11.98 -5.44 7.87
CA GLN A 118 12.52 -4.63 8.96
C GLN A 118 11.42 -4.07 9.88
N ARG A 119 10.27 -3.65 9.32
CA ARG A 119 9.12 -3.14 10.09
C ARG A 119 8.33 -4.22 10.79
N ILE A 120 8.32 -5.42 10.22
CA ILE A 120 7.69 -6.58 10.85
C ILE A 120 8.49 -6.99 12.09
N ALA A 121 9.82 -7.00 12.00
CA ALA A 121 10.71 -7.39 13.10
C ALA A 121 10.85 -6.31 14.19
N ALA A 122 10.66 -5.04 13.85
CA ALA A 122 10.76 -3.94 14.82
C ALA A 122 9.50 -3.87 15.72
N PRO A 123 9.65 -3.58 17.03
CA PRO A 123 8.51 -3.30 17.90
C PRO A 123 7.74 -2.06 17.42
N ASP A 124 6.48 -2.24 17.01
CA ASP A 124 5.59 -1.17 16.56
C ASP A 124 4.15 -1.52 16.92
N SER A 125 3.48 -0.66 17.69
CA SER A 125 2.09 -0.84 18.14
C SER A 125 1.06 -0.34 17.12
N SER A 126 1.50 0.20 15.99
CA SER A 126 0.64 0.65 14.90
C SER A 126 0.15 -0.53 14.03
N CYS A 127 -0.74 -0.22 13.09
CA CYS A 127 -1.18 -1.19 12.07
C CYS A 127 -0.17 -1.36 10.91
N ILE A 128 0.93 -0.61 10.89
CA ILE A 128 1.89 -0.63 9.76
C ILE A 128 2.53 -2.02 9.59
N PRO A 129 2.99 -2.72 10.64
CA PRO A 129 3.53 -4.07 10.47
C PRO A 129 2.53 -5.04 9.86
N ALA A 130 1.25 -4.94 10.21
CA ALA A 130 0.20 -5.77 9.61
C ALA A 130 0.02 -5.51 8.10
N LEU A 131 0.20 -4.27 7.63
CA LEU A 131 0.25 -3.95 6.20
C LEU A 131 1.52 -4.51 5.55
N CYS A 132 2.68 -4.35 6.20
CA CYS A 132 3.95 -4.89 5.73
C CYS A 132 3.90 -6.41 5.52
N MET A 133 3.30 -7.17 6.46
CA MET A 133 3.13 -8.62 6.32
C MET A 133 2.37 -8.99 5.04
N LYS A 134 1.29 -8.26 4.76
CA LYS A 134 0.45 -8.51 3.58
C LYS A 134 1.15 -8.11 2.28
N ILE A 135 1.79 -6.93 2.25
CA ILE A 135 2.55 -6.48 1.09
C ILE A 135 3.68 -7.47 0.79
N ALA A 136 4.48 -7.81 1.80
CA ALA A 136 5.58 -8.77 1.66
C ALA A 136 5.07 -10.10 1.08
N ALA A 137 3.96 -10.63 1.60
CA ALA A 137 3.36 -11.87 1.11
C ALA A 137 3.01 -11.81 -0.39
N VAL A 138 2.38 -10.72 -0.85
CA VAL A 138 2.04 -10.54 -2.27
C VAL A 138 3.31 -10.48 -3.13
N LEU A 139 4.36 -9.82 -2.66
CA LEU A 139 5.64 -9.72 -3.37
C LEU A 139 6.39 -11.06 -3.47
N THR A 140 6.09 -12.05 -2.62
CA THR A 140 6.70 -13.40 -2.74
C THR A 140 6.09 -14.26 -3.87
N TYR A 141 4.98 -13.84 -4.48
CA TYR A 141 4.32 -14.62 -5.54
C TYR A 141 5.21 -14.84 -6.77
N PRO A 142 5.90 -13.81 -7.30
CA PRO A 142 6.69 -13.93 -8.54
C PRO A 142 8.09 -14.50 -8.32
N LEU A 143 8.57 -14.46 -7.07
CA LEU A 143 9.89 -14.91 -6.67
C LEU A 143 9.76 -15.75 -5.38
N PRO A 144 9.48 -17.06 -5.49
CA PRO A 144 9.30 -17.93 -4.33
C PRO A 144 10.53 -18.01 -3.41
N GLU A 145 11.72 -17.69 -3.91
CA GLU A 145 12.99 -17.75 -3.19
C GLU A 145 13.00 -16.81 -1.98
N ILE A 146 12.36 -15.65 -2.08
CA ILE A 146 12.28 -14.70 -0.95
C ILE A 146 11.21 -15.11 0.07
N ARG A 147 10.38 -16.12 -0.23
CA ARG A 147 9.27 -16.55 0.65
C ARG A 147 9.76 -17.06 2.01
N GLU A 148 10.83 -17.85 2.03
CA GLU A 148 11.34 -18.46 3.26
C GLU A 148 11.81 -17.40 4.27
N GLU A 149 12.32 -16.27 3.77
CA GLU A 149 12.71 -15.14 4.62
C GLU A 149 11.50 -14.50 5.33
N LEU A 150 10.37 -14.33 4.62
CA LEU A 150 9.13 -13.86 5.22
C LEU A 150 8.59 -14.86 6.24
N ILE A 151 8.57 -16.16 5.92
CA ILE A 151 8.12 -17.21 6.84
C ILE A 151 8.93 -17.16 8.13
N THR A 152 10.26 -17.19 8.00
CA THR A 152 11.19 -17.13 9.12
C THR A 152 10.94 -15.87 9.96
N THR A 153 10.82 -14.71 9.32
CA THR A 153 10.53 -13.43 10.00
C THR A 153 9.24 -13.49 10.80
N LEU A 154 8.17 -14.10 10.25
CA LEU A 154 6.88 -14.23 10.93
C LEU A 154 6.92 -15.24 12.09
N GLU A 155 7.67 -16.34 11.94
CA GLU A 155 7.83 -17.37 12.98
C GLU A 155 8.54 -16.82 14.22
N PHE A 156 9.50 -15.91 14.04
CA PHE A 156 10.19 -15.25 15.16
C PHE A 156 9.33 -14.25 15.93
N LEU A 157 8.18 -13.83 15.41
CA LEU A 157 7.29 -12.94 16.14
C LEU A 157 6.56 -13.68 17.25
N ASP A 158 6.69 -13.20 18.48
CA ASP A 158 5.89 -13.69 19.60
C ASP A 158 4.50 -13.01 19.61
N ASP A 159 3.46 -13.83 19.47
CA ASP A 159 2.06 -13.43 19.40
C ASP A 159 1.58 -12.64 20.65
N GLN A 160 2.25 -12.79 21.80
CA GLN A 160 1.93 -12.06 23.02
C GLN A 160 2.20 -10.55 22.88
N TYR A 161 3.23 -10.18 22.09
CA TYR A 161 3.62 -8.79 21.88
C TYR A 161 2.97 -8.15 20.64
N LEU A 162 2.23 -8.94 19.86
CA LEU A 162 1.54 -8.46 18.67
C LEU A 162 0.18 -7.81 19.01
N THR A 163 -0.17 -6.76 18.29
CA THR A 163 -1.54 -6.23 18.31
C THR A 163 -2.53 -7.22 17.69
N PRO A 164 -3.84 -7.11 17.98
CA PRO A 164 -4.85 -7.98 17.35
C PRO A 164 -4.80 -7.96 15.81
N ALA A 165 -4.54 -6.79 15.21
CA ALA A 165 -4.42 -6.63 13.77
C ALA A 165 -3.19 -7.37 13.22
N GLN A 166 -2.05 -7.28 13.90
CA GLN A 166 -0.82 -8.00 13.54
C GLN A 166 -0.99 -9.51 13.66
N ARG A 167 -1.56 -10.01 14.77
CA ARG A 167 -1.86 -11.44 14.93
C ARG A 167 -2.79 -11.96 13.83
N SER A 168 -3.80 -11.17 13.45
CA SER A 168 -4.68 -11.55 12.35
C SER A 168 -3.95 -11.57 11.02
N ALA A 169 -3.11 -10.57 10.74
CA ALA A 169 -2.33 -10.52 9.51
C ALA A 169 -1.34 -11.67 9.41
N LYS A 170 -0.55 -11.93 10.46
CA LYS A 170 0.40 -13.07 10.56
C LYS A 170 -0.29 -14.39 10.24
N ARG A 171 -1.41 -14.71 10.93
CA ARG A 171 -2.16 -15.95 10.69
C ARG A 171 -2.65 -16.08 9.24
N ASN A 172 -3.21 -15.01 8.69
CA ASN A 172 -3.75 -15.02 7.33
C ASN A 172 -2.62 -15.18 6.29
N VAL A 173 -1.51 -14.47 6.47
CA VAL A 173 -0.34 -14.55 5.58
C VAL A 173 0.28 -15.94 5.65
N MET A 174 0.55 -16.48 6.84
CA MET A 174 1.10 -17.84 6.99
C MET A 174 0.20 -18.89 6.33
N ALA A 175 -1.13 -18.76 6.49
CA ALA A 175 -2.07 -19.66 5.82
C ALA A 175 -2.03 -19.54 4.28
N GLN A 176 -1.84 -18.34 3.74
CA GLN A 176 -1.68 -18.12 2.30
C GLN A 176 -0.37 -18.72 1.77
N LEU A 177 0.75 -18.47 2.44
CA LEU A 177 2.07 -18.98 2.05
C LEU A 177 2.10 -20.51 2.05
N ASN A 178 1.52 -21.14 3.08
CA ASN A 178 1.41 -22.61 3.17
C ASN A 178 0.55 -23.22 2.05
N LYS A 179 -0.54 -22.54 1.66
CA LYS A 179 -1.36 -22.99 0.52
C LYS A 179 -0.61 -22.86 -0.81
N ALA A 180 0.15 -21.79 -0.99
CA ALA A 180 0.95 -21.59 -2.19
C ALA A 180 2.07 -22.64 -2.31
N HIS A 181 2.74 -22.98 -1.21
CA HIS A 181 3.77 -24.02 -1.18
C HIS A 181 3.21 -25.41 -1.57
N LYS A 182 2.01 -25.78 -1.11
CA LYS A 182 1.36 -27.05 -1.47
C LYS A 182 0.97 -27.17 -2.96
N ARG A 183 0.84 -26.05 -3.68
CA ARG A 183 0.52 -26.04 -5.12
C ARG A 183 1.76 -26.13 -6.01
N GLN A 184 2.94 -25.92 -5.43
CA GLN A 184 4.24 -25.92 -6.13
C GLN A 184 5.01 -27.24 -5.94
N LYS A 185 4.52 -28.13 -5.08
CA LYS A 185 4.94 -29.53 -4.94
C LYS A 185 4.00 -30.44 -5.71
#